data_AF-A0A969T8V7-F1
#
_entry.id   AF-A0A969T8V7-F1
#
_cell.length_a   1.000
_cell.length_b   1.000
_cell.length_c   1.000
_cell.angle_alpha   90.00
_cell.angle_beta   90.00
_cell.angle_gamma   90.00
#
_symmetry.space_group_name_H-M   'P 1'
#
loop_
_entity.id
_entity.type
_entity.pdbx_description
1 polymer ?
#
loop_
_entity_poly.entity_id
_entity_poly.type
_entity_poly.pdbx_seq_one_letter_code
_entity_poly.pdbx_strand_id
1 'polypeptide(L)'
;AAIGFFGETKKGRTPDEIEFAFKLEIPNMLSYLAFLDANAFVPGIKDLVNGNKEHEIESYHEKIMKGKMAIESLAAYKKAKDAGNKDEALVFLKAFRENFKYFGYGYYFGKDINLLVPNVRLSFYSFHIMVILAAHFGLIFIFMLYFTMKNNIVKRKWLLWSALLTIPLPYIASEAGWVLAEVGRQPWVIQDLLPNIAAVSQIDASSVQITFFLFLVVFVALAIAEVKIMVTQIKKGPEPAVNSSSTNTEEG
;
A
#
# COMPACT_ATOMS: atom_id res chain seq x y z
N ALA A 1 16.58 -7.33 3.22
CA ALA A 1 15.63 -6.42 3.90
C ALA A 1 16.43 -5.54 4.84
N ALA A 2 16.16 -4.23 4.89
CA ALA A 2 16.94 -3.26 5.65
C ALA A 2 16.06 -2.57 6.69
N ILE A 3 16.37 -2.66 7.98
CA ILE A 3 15.72 -1.87 9.03
C ILE A 3 16.57 -0.62 9.27
N GLY A 4 15.96 0.56 9.20
CA GLY A 4 16.69 1.81 9.40
C GLY A 4 15.78 3.03 9.57
N PHE A 5 16.35 4.13 10.06
CA PHE A 5 15.67 5.43 10.09
C PHE A 5 16.33 6.34 9.05
N PHE A 6 15.56 7.07 8.26
CA PHE A 6 16.11 8.09 7.36
C PHE A 6 16.63 9.28 8.17
N GLY A 7 17.81 9.80 7.81
CA GLY A 7 18.35 11.04 8.37
C GLY A 7 17.63 12.29 7.86
N GLU A 8 17.87 13.44 8.51
CA GLU A 8 17.40 14.73 8.01
C GLU A 8 18.08 15.10 6.70
N THR A 9 17.26 15.47 5.71
CA THR A 9 17.76 15.92 4.41
C THR A 9 18.30 17.34 4.53
N LYS A 10 19.63 17.50 4.47
CA LYS A 10 20.25 18.83 4.34
C LYS A 10 19.88 19.42 2.98
N LYS A 11 19.34 20.63 3.00
CA LYS A 11 18.83 21.40 1.85
C LYS A 11 19.91 21.52 0.76
N GLY A 12 19.66 20.98 -0.44
CA GLY A 12 20.47 21.26 -1.63
C GLY A 12 21.09 20.09 -2.39
N ARG A 13 20.72 18.83 -2.16
CA ARG A 13 21.16 17.69 -2.99
C ARG A 13 20.00 16.89 -3.58
N THR A 14 20.30 16.25 -4.71
CA THR A 14 19.38 15.43 -5.52
C THR A 14 18.75 14.31 -4.69
N PRO A 15 17.66 13.67 -5.15
CA PRO A 15 16.96 12.58 -4.45
C PRO A 15 17.80 11.31 -4.17
N ASP A 16 19.12 11.36 -4.44
CA ASP A 16 19.97 10.23 -4.78
C ASP A 16 20.77 9.64 -3.60
N GLU A 17 20.71 10.28 -2.43
CA GLU A 17 21.40 9.86 -1.21
C GLU A 17 20.40 9.76 -0.07
N ILE A 18 19.68 8.64 -0.05
CA ILE A 18 18.89 8.22 1.10
C ILE A 18 19.88 7.80 2.20
N GLU A 19 20.35 8.76 2.99
CA GLU A 19 21.20 8.49 4.15
C GLU A 19 20.37 7.80 5.25
N PHE A 20 20.67 6.53 5.49
CA PHE A 20 20.18 5.81 6.66
C PHE A 20 20.99 6.26 7.88
N ALA A 21 20.33 6.81 8.90
CA ALA A 21 20.94 7.13 10.19
C ALA A 21 21.39 5.85 10.95
N PHE A 22 20.75 4.72 10.64
CA PHE A 22 21.11 3.38 11.12
C PHE A 22 20.61 2.36 10.10
N LYS A 23 21.42 1.33 9.76
CA LYS A 23 21.08 0.34 8.73
C LYS A 23 21.42 -1.08 9.21
N LEU A 24 20.40 -1.90 9.41
CA LEU A 24 20.52 -3.33 9.66
C LEU A 24 19.98 -4.10 8.46
N GLU A 25 20.88 -4.67 7.66
CA GLU A 25 20.53 -5.36 6.42
C GLU A 25 20.71 -6.87 6.52
N ILE A 26 19.66 -7.60 6.16
CA ILE A 26 19.74 -9.03 5.87
C ILE A 26 19.91 -9.17 4.35
N PRO A 27 21.10 -9.57 3.85
CA PRO A 27 21.37 -9.71 2.43
C PRO A 27 20.54 -10.84 1.81
N ASN A 28 20.21 -10.71 0.52
CA ASN A 28 19.56 -11.72 -0.34
C ASN A 28 18.20 -12.28 0.11
N MET A 29 17.65 -11.78 1.23
CA MET A 29 16.35 -12.21 1.75
C MET A 29 15.21 -11.92 0.76
N LEU A 30 15.24 -10.78 0.06
CA LEU A 30 14.22 -10.46 -0.94
C LEU A 30 14.35 -11.31 -2.21
N SER A 31 15.56 -11.54 -2.70
CA SER A 31 15.80 -12.41 -3.86
C SER A 31 15.31 -13.83 -3.59
N TYR A 32 15.62 -14.37 -2.40
CA TYR A 32 15.16 -15.69 -2.01
C TYR A 32 13.63 -15.77 -1.82
N LEU A 33 13.00 -14.78 -1.18
CA LEU A 33 11.55 -14.77 -0.99
C LEU A 33 10.78 -14.59 -2.32
N ALA A 34 11.32 -13.82 -3.27
CA ALA A 34 10.66 -13.53 -4.53
C ALA A 34 10.88 -14.62 -5.59
N PHE A 35 12.09 -15.18 -5.68
CA PHE A 35 12.49 -16.07 -6.77
C PHE A 35 12.94 -17.47 -6.31
N LEU A 36 12.95 -17.72 -4.99
CA LEU A 36 13.54 -18.93 -4.38
C LEU A 36 15.03 -19.11 -4.72
N ASP A 37 15.69 -18.06 -5.21
CA ASP A 37 17.10 -18.00 -5.56
C ASP A 37 17.73 -16.78 -4.90
N ALA A 38 18.79 -17.02 -4.12
CA ALA A 38 19.53 -15.97 -3.42
C ALA A 38 20.31 -15.04 -4.37
N ASN A 39 20.57 -15.48 -5.60
CA ASN A 39 21.32 -14.74 -6.61
C ASN A 39 20.43 -14.02 -7.63
N ALA A 40 19.10 -14.15 -7.54
CA ALA A 40 18.19 -13.50 -8.47
C ALA A 40 18.31 -11.96 -8.35
N PHE A 41 18.49 -11.31 -9.50
CA PHE A 41 18.63 -9.85 -9.60
C PHE A 41 17.29 -9.16 -9.32
N VAL A 42 17.30 -8.21 -8.39
CA VAL A 42 16.15 -7.36 -8.07
C VAL A 42 16.48 -5.94 -8.51
N PRO A 43 15.76 -5.39 -9.51
CA PRO A 43 16.02 -4.04 -10.00
C PRO A 43 15.86 -2.99 -8.89
N GLY A 44 16.85 -2.12 -8.75
CA GLY A 44 16.76 -0.95 -7.89
C GLY A 44 16.03 0.21 -8.58
N ILE A 45 15.70 1.25 -7.81
CA ILE A 45 15.08 2.46 -8.35
C ILE A 45 15.98 3.11 -9.41
N LYS A 46 17.30 3.11 -9.20
CA LYS A 46 18.28 3.66 -10.16
C LYS A 46 18.27 2.90 -11.49
N ASP A 47 18.13 1.58 -11.46
CA ASP A 47 18.02 0.75 -12.66
C ASP A 47 16.75 1.05 -13.46
N LEU A 48 15.64 1.37 -12.77
CA LEU A 48 14.37 1.71 -13.42
C LEU A 48 14.38 3.13 -14.00
N VAL A 49 14.98 4.09 -13.29
CA VAL A 49 15.06 5.49 -13.71
C VAL A 49 16.02 5.65 -14.88
N ASN A 50 17.25 5.13 -14.74
CA ASN A 50 18.32 5.31 -15.72
C ASN A 50 18.36 4.20 -16.78
N GLY A 51 17.63 3.10 -16.57
CA GLY A 51 17.73 1.90 -17.38
C GLY A 51 18.92 1.04 -16.97
N ASN A 52 18.83 -0.26 -17.27
CA ASN A 52 19.93 -1.21 -17.07
C ASN A 52 20.01 -2.12 -18.30
N LYS A 53 21.06 -1.93 -19.11
CA LYS A 53 21.27 -2.68 -20.36
C LYS A 53 21.69 -4.12 -20.14
N GLU A 54 22.29 -4.45 -19.00
CA GLU A 54 22.72 -5.82 -18.67
C GLU A 54 21.53 -6.74 -18.34
N HIS A 55 20.42 -6.14 -17.89
CA HIS A 55 19.18 -6.85 -17.54
C HIS A 55 17.98 -6.48 -18.42
N GLU A 56 18.23 -5.88 -19.60
CA GLU A 56 17.20 -5.47 -20.58
C GLU A 56 16.10 -4.54 -20.00
N ILE A 57 16.46 -3.70 -19.01
CA ILE A 57 15.54 -2.76 -18.37
C ILE A 57 15.59 -1.43 -19.10
N GLU A 58 14.51 -1.11 -19.80
CA GLU A 58 14.32 0.20 -20.42
C GLU A 58 14.20 1.31 -19.36
N SER A 59 14.84 2.45 -19.62
CA SER A 59 14.79 3.62 -18.76
C SER A 59 13.39 4.26 -18.73
N TYR A 60 13.05 4.99 -17.66
CA TYR A 60 11.80 5.74 -17.64
C TYR A 60 11.72 6.78 -18.77
N HIS A 61 12.84 7.38 -19.16
CA HIS A 61 12.88 8.32 -20.27
C HIS A 61 12.44 7.66 -21.59
N GLU A 62 12.95 6.47 -21.91
CA GLU A 62 12.56 5.73 -23.11
C GLU A 62 11.09 5.30 -23.05
N LYS A 63 10.60 4.84 -21.88
CA LYS A 63 9.20 4.49 -21.69
C LYS A 63 8.26 5.68 -21.90
N ILE A 64 8.62 6.87 -21.39
CA ILE A 64 7.86 8.10 -21.61
C ILE A 64 7.81 8.45 -23.10
N MET A 65 8.93 8.33 -23.82
CA MET A 65 8.97 8.58 -25.27
C MET A 65 8.07 7.62 -26.05
N LYS A 66 8.13 6.31 -25.77
CA LYS A 66 7.23 5.31 -26.37
C LYS A 66 5.76 5.58 -26.02
N GLY A 67 5.49 5.96 -24.77
CA GLY A 67 4.15 6.34 -24.32
C GLY A 67 3.61 7.56 -25.07
N LYS A 68 4.44 8.59 -25.29
CA LYS A 68 4.07 9.75 -26.11
C LYS A 68 3.73 9.33 -27.54
N MET A 69 4.56 8.49 -28.17
CA MET A 69 4.28 7.96 -29.50
C MET A 69 2.95 7.20 -29.55
N ALA A 70 2.61 6.45 -28.51
CA ALA A 70 1.31 5.77 -28.41
C ALA A 70 0.14 6.77 -28.36
N ILE A 71 0.24 7.84 -27.56
CA ILE A 71 -0.81 8.88 -27.48
C ILE A 71 -0.97 9.60 -28.81
N GLU A 72 0.13 10.00 -29.45
CA GLU A 72 0.13 10.66 -30.75
C GLU A 72 -0.44 9.77 -31.85
N SER A 73 -0.05 8.48 -31.87
CA SER A 73 -0.58 7.49 -32.81
C SER A 73 -2.08 7.26 -32.62
N LEU A 74 -2.56 7.27 -31.38
CA LEU A 74 -3.99 7.16 -31.09
C LEU A 74 -4.77 8.38 -31.56
N ALA A 75 -4.23 9.59 -31.38
CA ALA A 75 -4.84 10.82 -31.86
C ALA A 75 -4.87 10.86 -33.40
N ALA A 76 -3.77 10.47 -34.06
CA ALA A 76 -3.68 10.36 -35.50
C ALA A 76 -4.64 9.31 -36.07
N TYR A 77 -4.76 8.15 -35.42
CA TYR A 77 -5.74 7.12 -35.76
C TYR A 77 -7.17 7.65 -35.74
N LYS A 78 -7.57 8.38 -34.68
CA LYS A 78 -8.90 8.98 -34.59
C LYS A 78 -9.15 9.96 -35.73
N LYS A 79 -8.20 10.86 -36.00
CA LYS A 79 -8.29 11.84 -37.09
C LYS A 79 -8.41 11.18 -38.47
N ALA A 80 -7.61 10.14 -38.74
CA ALA A 80 -7.66 9.40 -40.01
C ALA A 80 -8.99 8.63 -40.17
N LYS A 81 -9.52 8.05 -39.08
CA LYS A 81 -10.82 7.39 -39.06
C LYS A 81 -11.96 8.37 -39.33
N ASP A 82 -11.93 9.55 -38.71
CA ASP A 82 -12.93 10.60 -38.89
C ASP A 82 -12.87 11.18 -40.33
N ALA A 83 -11.68 11.22 -40.95
CA ALA A 83 -11.48 11.60 -42.33
C ALA A 83 -11.81 10.49 -43.36
N GLY A 84 -12.18 9.29 -42.90
CA GLY A 84 -12.52 8.15 -43.76
C GLY A 84 -11.33 7.43 -44.42
N ASN A 85 -10.08 7.77 -44.07
CA ASN A 85 -8.89 7.16 -44.64
C ASN A 85 -8.49 5.87 -43.88
N LYS A 86 -8.94 4.72 -44.39
CA LYS A 86 -8.80 3.42 -43.70
C LYS A 86 -7.37 2.89 -43.69
N ASP A 87 -6.59 3.13 -44.74
CA ASP A 87 -5.24 2.59 -44.87
C ASP A 87 -4.27 3.30 -43.92
N GLU A 88 -4.33 4.63 -43.85
CA GLU A 88 -3.57 5.42 -42.88
C GLU A 88 -3.98 5.10 -41.43
N ALA A 89 -5.28 4.91 -41.19
CA ALA A 89 -5.77 4.51 -39.88
C ALA A 89 -5.16 3.16 -39.43
N LEU A 90 -5.00 2.19 -40.32
CA LEU A 90 -4.36 0.90 -39.98
C LEU A 90 -2.88 1.06 -39.61
N VAL A 91 -2.15 1.96 -40.27
CA VAL A 91 -0.75 2.26 -39.94
C VAL A 91 -0.63 2.86 -38.53
N PHE A 92 -1.45 3.87 -38.22
CA PHE A 92 -1.46 4.47 -36.88
C PHE A 92 -1.92 3.50 -35.79
N LEU A 93 -2.88 2.62 -36.11
CA LEU A 93 -3.32 1.58 -35.18
C LEU A 93 -2.21 0.56 -34.87
N LYS A 94 -1.40 0.19 -35.86
CA LYS A 94 -0.25 -0.70 -35.67
C LYS A 94 0.80 -0.03 -34.76
N ALA A 95 1.18 1.21 -35.06
CA ALA A 95 2.13 1.98 -34.25
C ALA A 95 1.63 2.19 -32.80
N PHE A 96 0.33 2.39 -32.61
CA PHE A 96 -0.29 2.45 -31.29
C PHE A 96 -0.18 1.12 -30.55
N ARG A 97 -0.51 -0.01 -31.19
CA ARG A 97 -0.47 -1.35 -30.56
C ARG A 97 0.94 -1.75 -30.12
N GLU A 98 1.96 -1.40 -30.91
CA GLU A 98 3.36 -1.68 -30.58
C GLU A 98 3.82 -0.95 -29.31
N ASN A 99 3.33 0.28 -29.10
CA ASN A 99 3.73 1.11 -27.96
C ASN A 99 2.70 1.14 -26.81
N PHE A 100 1.59 0.41 -26.95
CA PHE A 100 0.46 0.46 -26.01
C PHE A 100 0.87 0.12 -24.57
N LYS A 101 1.84 -0.78 -24.40
CA LYS A 101 2.38 -1.17 -23.08
C LYS A 101 2.86 0.03 -22.25
N TYR A 102 3.34 1.09 -22.90
CA TYR A 102 3.88 2.28 -22.24
C TYR A 102 2.93 3.49 -22.29
N PHE A 103 1.67 3.30 -22.69
CA PHE A 103 0.71 4.38 -22.91
C PHE A 103 0.58 5.34 -21.72
N GLY A 104 0.52 4.82 -20.48
CA GLY A 104 0.40 5.62 -19.28
C GLY A 104 1.62 6.51 -18.98
N TYR A 105 2.81 6.11 -19.44
CA TYR A 105 4.03 6.90 -19.27
C TYR A 105 4.03 8.17 -20.13
N GLY A 106 3.27 8.20 -21.24
CA GLY A 106 3.19 9.36 -22.13
C GLY A 106 2.64 10.62 -21.45
N TYR A 107 1.83 10.47 -20.40
CA TYR A 107 1.31 11.61 -19.62
C TYR A 107 2.38 12.35 -18.80
N TYR A 108 3.56 11.75 -18.63
CA TYR A 108 4.71 12.35 -17.94
C TYR A 108 5.70 13.02 -18.89
N PHE A 109 5.41 13.09 -20.19
CA PHE A 109 6.26 13.80 -21.14
C PHE A 109 6.38 15.29 -20.76
N GLY A 110 7.62 15.78 -20.60
CA GLY A 110 7.91 17.14 -20.16
C GLY A 110 7.67 17.41 -18.67
N LYS A 111 7.37 16.39 -17.86
CA LYS A 111 7.29 16.46 -16.40
C LYS A 111 8.56 15.90 -15.75
N ASP A 112 8.72 16.16 -14.46
CA ASP A 112 9.83 15.62 -13.67
C ASP A 112 9.70 14.09 -13.54
N ILE A 113 10.79 13.37 -13.87
CA ILE A 113 10.85 11.89 -13.86
C ILE A 113 10.67 11.37 -12.43
N ASN A 114 11.05 12.15 -11.43
CA ASN A 114 10.92 11.79 -10.02
C ASN A 114 9.46 11.55 -9.58
N LEU A 115 8.49 12.05 -10.33
CA LEU A 115 7.06 11.81 -10.06
C LEU A 115 6.63 10.36 -10.34
N LEU A 116 7.40 9.61 -11.13
CA LEU A 116 7.18 8.18 -11.39
C LEU A 116 7.64 7.29 -10.22
N VAL A 117 8.49 7.82 -9.35
CA VAL A 117 9.01 7.09 -8.19
C VAL A 117 8.04 7.32 -7.02
N PRO A 118 7.43 6.27 -6.45
CA PRO A 118 6.56 6.39 -5.29
C PRO A 118 7.33 6.93 -4.07
N ASN A 119 6.61 7.40 -3.05
CA ASN A 119 7.23 7.90 -1.82
C ASN A 119 7.90 6.76 -1.04
N VAL A 120 9.19 6.56 -1.31
CA VAL A 120 10.01 5.48 -0.75
C VAL A 120 10.02 5.51 0.78
N ARG A 121 10.08 6.70 1.38
CA ARG A 121 10.16 6.83 2.84
C ARG A 121 8.92 6.30 3.52
N LEU A 122 7.76 6.70 3.00
CA LEU A 122 6.48 6.32 3.56
C LEU A 122 6.23 4.82 3.38
N SER A 123 6.46 4.28 2.18
CA SER A 123 6.38 2.83 1.93
C SER A 123 7.34 2.04 2.82
N PHE A 124 8.58 2.52 2.98
CA PHE A 124 9.56 1.87 3.84
C PHE A 124 9.09 1.78 5.30
N TYR A 125 8.63 2.88 5.92
CA TYR A 125 8.18 2.82 7.30
C TYR A 125 6.91 1.99 7.48
N SER A 126 5.94 2.11 6.57
CA SER A 126 4.71 1.32 6.61
C SER A 126 5.00 -0.18 6.53
N PHE A 127 5.91 -0.60 5.64
CA PHE A 127 6.36 -1.99 5.56
C PHE A 127 6.98 -2.48 6.87
N HIS A 128 7.87 -1.69 7.48
CA HIS A 128 8.54 -2.08 8.72
C HIS A 128 7.58 -2.18 9.91
N ILE A 129 6.70 -1.20 10.07
CA ILE A 129 5.68 -1.22 11.13
C ILE A 129 4.82 -2.48 10.98
N MET A 130 4.34 -2.77 9.77
CA MET A 130 3.54 -3.96 9.49
C MET A 130 4.28 -5.26 9.85
N VAL A 131 5.54 -5.42 9.40
CA VAL A 131 6.33 -6.64 9.65
C VAL A 131 6.68 -6.81 11.12
N ILE A 132 7.04 -5.72 11.82
CA ILE A 132 7.34 -5.75 13.27
C ILE A 132 6.09 -6.16 14.05
N LEU A 133 4.93 -5.61 13.71
CA LEU A 133 3.67 -5.97 14.35
C LEU A 133 3.26 -7.43 14.04
N ALA A 134 3.44 -7.90 12.81
CA ALA A 134 3.19 -9.29 12.45
C ALA A 134 4.07 -10.26 13.24
N ALA A 135 5.37 -9.97 13.36
CA ALA A 135 6.29 -10.76 14.18
C ALA A 135 5.90 -10.71 15.67
N HIS A 136 5.49 -9.55 16.18
CA HIS A 136 5.00 -9.37 17.54
C HIS A 136 3.76 -10.23 17.82
N PHE A 137 2.78 -10.26 16.91
CA PHE A 137 1.59 -11.11 17.04
C PHE A 137 1.95 -12.59 17.04
N GLY A 138 2.85 -13.01 16.14
CA GLY A 138 3.36 -14.39 16.10
C GLY A 138 4.02 -14.81 17.41
N LEU A 139 4.87 -13.95 17.99
CA LEU A 139 5.52 -14.20 19.27
C LEU A 139 4.51 -14.31 20.42
N ILE A 140 3.59 -13.35 20.55
CA ILE A 140 2.56 -13.39 21.60
C ILE A 140 1.72 -14.65 21.46
N PHE A 141 1.33 -15.03 20.24
CA PHE A 141 0.54 -16.22 19.99
C PHE A 141 1.27 -17.49 20.42
N ILE A 142 2.56 -17.64 20.07
CA ILE A 142 3.39 -18.78 20.49
C ILE A 142 3.50 -18.84 22.02
N PHE A 143 3.78 -17.71 22.68
CA PHE A 143 3.85 -17.67 24.15
C PHE A 143 2.51 -18.01 24.79
N MET A 144 1.41 -17.46 24.28
CA MET A 144 0.07 -17.74 24.77
C MET A 144 -0.25 -19.23 24.64
N LEU A 145 -0.02 -19.82 23.47
CA LEU A 145 -0.24 -21.25 23.25
C LEU A 145 0.60 -22.12 24.20
N TYR A 146 1.89 -21.82 24.34
CA TYR A 146 2.78 -22.54 25.23
C TYR A 146 2.30 -22.51 26.69
N PHE A 147 1.88 -21.35 27.19
CA PHE A 147 1.38 -21.22 28.56
C PHE A 147 -0.04 -21.77 28.75
N THR A 148 -0.88 -21.77 27.72
CA THR A 148 -2.18 -22.47 27.70
C THR A 148 -1.95 -23.96 27.92
N MET A 149 -1.03 -24.57 27.16
CA MET A 149 -0.73 -26.00 27.28
C MET A 149 -0.18 -26.39 28.66
N LYS A 150 0.45 -25.45 29.37
CA LYS A 150 0.92 -25.66 30.76
C LYS A 150 -0.10 -25.30 31.85
N ASN A 151 -1.35 -24.98 31.49
CA ASN A 151 -2.43 -24.59 32.42
C ASN A 151 -2.04 -23.47 33.41
N ASN A 152 -1.16 -22.55 33.02
CA ASN A 152 -0.59 -21.54 33.93
C ASN A 152 -0.75 -20.08 33.45
N ILE A 153 -1.70 -19.84 32.53
CA ILE A 153 -1.96 -18.50 31.98
C ILE A 153 -2.42 -17.51 33.05
N VAL A 154 -3.34 -17.92 33.91
CA VAL A 154 -4.00 -17.02 34.87
C VAL A 154 -3.01 -16.42 35.88
N LYS A 155 -1.90 -17.11 36.17
CA LYS A 155 -0.88 -16.62 37.11
C LYS A 155 0.07 -15.59 36.49
N ARG A 156 0.12 -15.45 35.16
CA ARG A 156 1.08 -14.59 34.45
C ARG A 156 0.41 -13.30 33.97
N LYS A 157 0.21 -12.37 34.92
CA LYS A 157 -0.43 -11.05 34.66
C LYS A 157 0.21 -10.26 33.51
N TRP A 158 1.53 -10.32 33.33
CA TRP A 158 2.23 -9.62 32.24
C TRP A 158 1.77 -10.09 30.85
N LEU A 159 1.51 -11.40 30.67
CA LEU A 159 1.04 -11.96 29.40
C LEU A 159 -0.38 -11.50 29.08
N LEU A 160 -1.26 -11.45 30.10
CA LEU A 160 -2.63 -10.95 29.97
C LEU A 160 -2.67 -9.44 29.65
N TRP A 161 -1.81 -8.65 30.29
CA TRP A 161 -1.66 -7.23 29.98
C TRP A 161 -1.13 -7.00 28.56
N SER A 162 -0.16 -7.79 28.12
CA SER A 162 0.34 -7.75 26.74
C SER A 162 -0.76 -8.04 25.72
N ALA A 163 -1.59 -9.06 25.98
CA ALA A 163 -2.74 -9.38 25.13
C ALA A 163 -3.77 -8.24 25.07
N LEU A 164 -4.03 -7.56 26.19
CA LEU A 164 -4.92 -6.39 26.22
C LEU A 164 -4.35 -5.22 25.40
N LEU A 165 -3.06 -4.94 25.53
CA LEU A 165 -2.38 -3.90 24.74
C LEU A 165 -2.31 -4.24 23.25
N THR A 166 -2.44 -5.52 22.90
CA THR A 166 -2.46 -6.00 21.53
C THR A 166 -3.75 -5.66 20.80
N ILE A 167 -4.86 -5.36 21.47
CA ILE A 167 -6.16 -5.09 20.83
C ILE A 167 -6.11 -3.98 19.74
N PRO A 168 -5.51 -2.79 19.96
CA PRO A 168 -5.43 -1.75 18.92
C PRO A 168 -4.36 -2.00 17.85
N LEU A 169 -3.37 -2.85 18.11
CA LEU A 169 -2.20 -3.04 17.24
C LEU A 169 -2.55 -3.64 15.86
N PRO A 170 -3.48 -4.61 15.72
CA PRO A 170 -3.92 -5.13 14.43
C PRO A 170 -4.49 -4.06 13.51
N TYR A 171 -5.21 -3.07 14.05
CA TYR A 171 -5.74 -1.96 13.26
C TYR A 171 -4.60 -1.13 12.65
N ILE A 172 -3.58 -0.80 13.47
CA ILE A 172 -2.40 -0.07 12.99
C ILE A 172 -1.63 -0.88 11.92
N ALA A 173 -1.48 -2.19 12.13
CA ALA A 173 -0.83 -3.06 11.15
C ALA A 173 -1.62 -3.12 9.84
N SER A 174 -2.95 -3.16 9.91
CA SER A 174 -3.82 -3.19 8.73
C SER A 174 -3.74 -1.88 7.95
N GLU A 175 -3.84 -0.72 8.62
CA GLU A 175 -3.69 0.58 7.98
C GLU A 175 -2.30 0.75 7.36
N ALA A 176 -1.23 0.32 8.04
CA ALA A 176 0.12 0.35 7.50
C ALA A 176 0.25 -0.52 6.23
N GLY A 177 -0.38 -1.70 6.21
CA GLY A 177 -0.41 -2.57 5.03
C GLY A 177 -1.16 -1.94 3.85
N TRP A 178 -2.31 -1.32 4.10
CA TRP A 178 -3.06 -0.58 3.08
C TRP A 178 -2.27 0.61 2.53
N VAL A 179 -1.65 1.39 3.41
CA VAL A 179 -0.80 2.52 3.02
C VAL A 179 0.38 2.06 2.17
N LEU A 180 1.04 0.95 2.52
CA LEU A 180 2.12 0.37 1.72
C LEU A 180 1.64 -0.02 0.32
N ALA A 181 0.49 -0.71 0.22
CA ALA A 181 -0.06 -1.16 -1.04
C ALA A 181 -0.47 0.02 -1.94
N GLU A 182 -1.14 1.03 -1.38
CA GLU A 182 -1.67 2.15 -2.14
C GLU A 182 -0.58 3.15 -2.53
N VAL A 183 0.33 3.49 -1.61
CA VAL A 183 1.46 4.39 -1.90
C VAL A 183 2.51 3.71 -2.76
N GLY A 184 2.73 2.40 -2.61
CA GLY A 184 3.63 1.63 -3.46
C GLY A 184 3.18 1.56 -4.91
N ARG A 185 1.87 1.68 -5.17
CA ARG A 185 1.27 1.69 -6.50
C ARG A 185 1.24 3.09 -7.14
N GLN A 186 1.50 4.15 -6.38
CA GLN A 186 1.61 5.50 -6.94
C GLN A 186 2.77 5.55 -7.95
N PRO A 187 2.63 6.28 -9.06
CA PRO A 187 1.54 7.20 -9.38
C PRO A 187 0.43 6.58 -10.25
N TRP A 188 0.28 5.26 -10.25
CA TRP A 188 -0.64 4.55 -11.13
C TRP A 188 -2.01 4.35 -10.48
N VAL A 189 -3.09 4.44 -11.26
CA VAL A 189 -4.44 3.94 -10.94
C VAL A 189 -4.64 2.57 -11.59
N ILE A 190 -4.16 2.42 -12.81
CA ILE A 190 -3.96 1.12 -13.46
C ILE A 190 -2.50 1.08 -13.87
N GLN A 191 -1.79 0.05 -13.43
CA GLN A 191 -0.36 -0.10 -13.65
C GLN A 191 -0.01 0.13 -15.13
N ASP A 192 0.99 1.00 -15.37
CA ASP A 192 1.54 1.36 -16.70
C ASP A 192 0.54 1.97 -17.72
N LEU A 193 -0.75 2.05 -17.38
CA LEU A 193 -1.81 2.44 -18.32
C LEU A 193 -2.48 3.77 -17.95
N LEU A 194 -2.98 3.88 -16.71
CA LEU A 194 -3.73 5.04 -16.26
C LEU A 194 -3.04 5.67 -15.05
N PRO A 195 -2.34 6.80 -15.20
CA PRO A 195 -1.75 7.51 -14.09
C PRO A 195 -2.79 8.36 -13.33
N ASN A 196 -2.52 8.62 -12.05
CA ASN A 196 -3.37 9.42 -11.17
C ASN A 196 -3.67 10.81 -11.74
N ILE A 197 -2.69 11.48 -12.35
CA ILE A 197 -2.83 12.80 -12.98
C ILE A 197 -3.86 12.83 -14.11
N ALA A 198 -4.09 11.70 -14.78
CA ALA A 198 -5.08 11.57 -15.86
C ALA A 198 -6.44 11.09 -15.36
N ALA A 199 -6.51 10.52 -14.15
CA ALA A 199 -7.72 9.98 -13.55
C ALA A 199 -8.51 11.01 -12.72
N VAL A 200 -7.90 12.16 -12.38
CA VAL A 200 -8.56 13.21 -11.60
C VAL A 200 -9.66 13.88 -12.41
N SER A 201 -10.86 13.97 -11.81
CA SER A 201 -12.00 14.69 -12.39
C SER A 201 -11.80 16.20 -12.35
N GLN A 202 -12.27 16.91 -13.38
CA GLN A 202 -12.24 18.38 -13.44
C GLN A 202 -13.38 18.97 -12.60
N ILE A 203 -13.20 19.00 -11.29
CA ILE A 203 -14.14 19.58 -10.33
C ILE A 203 -13.44 20.62 -9.46
N ASP A 204 -14.20 21.62 -9.01
CA ASP A 204 -13.67 22.67 -8.15
C ASP A 204 -13.14 22.11 -6.83
N ALA A 205 -11.94 22.57 -6.45
CA ALA A 205 -11.28 22.13 -5.22
C ALA A 205 -12.11 22.45 -3.96
N SER A 206 -12.88 23.54 -3.98
CA SER A 206 -13.77 23.92 -2.88
C SER A 206 -14.87 22.88 -2.64
N SER A 207 -15.50 22.40 -3.71
CA SER A 207 -16.54 21.36 -3.65
C SER A 207 -16.00 20.05 -3.06
N VAL A 208 -14.77 19.66 -3.43
CA VAL A 208 -14.10 18.47 -2.89
C VAL A 208 -13.77 18.64 -1.40
N GLN A 209 -13.30 19.81 -1.00
CA GLN A 209 -13.00 20.08 0.41
C GLN A 209 -14.25 20.03 1.29
N ILE A 210 -15.35 20.64 0.83
CA ILE A 210 -16.62 20.65 1.57
C ILE A 210 -17.13 19.22 1.78
N THR A 211 -17.18 18.41 0.72
CA THR A 211 -17.66 17.02 0.83
C THR A 211 -16.73 16.17 1.69
N PHE A 212 -15.41 16.37 1.59
CA PHE A 212 -14.43 15.69 2.45
C PHE A 212 -14.70 15.98 3.94
N PHE A 213 -14.83 17.25 4.33
CA PHE A 213 -15.08 17.61 5.73
C PHE A 213 -16.47 17.17 6.21
N LEU A 214 -17.48 17.20 5.34
CA LEU A 214 -18.80 16.67 5.65
C LEU A 214 -18.73 15.18 6.00
N PHE A 215 -18.10 14.36 5.14
CA PHE A 215 -17.93 12.93 5.41
C PHE A 215 -17.03 12.68 6.61
N LEU A 216 -15.97 13.47 6.81
CA LEU A 216 -15.10 13.37 7.97
C LEU A 216 -15.88 13.55 9.28
N VAL A 217 -16.71 14.59 9.38
CA VAL A 217 -17.52 14.86 10.58
C VAL A 217 -18.49 13.70 10.84
N VAL A 218 -19.16 13.20 9.80
CA VAL A 218 -20.11 12.08 9.92
C VAL A 218 -19.39 10.80 10.38
N PHE A 219 -18.27 10.43 9.77
CA PHE A 219 -17.51 9.23 10.14
C PHE A 219 -16.89 9.33 11.53
N VAL A 220 -16.40 10.49 11.94
CA VAL A 220 -15.90 10.70 13.31
C VAL A 220 -17.03 10.57 14.33
N ALA A 221 -18.21 11.13 14.06
CA ALA A 221 -19.37 10.99 14.96
C ALA A 221 -19.81 9.52 15.11
N LEU A 222 -19.84 8.77 14.00
CA LEU A 222 -20.14 7.34 14.01
C LEU A 222 -19.09 6.53 14.78
N ALA A 223 -17.80 6.79 14.55
CA ALA A 223 -16.72 6.11 15.26
C ALA A 223 -16.79 6.34 16.78
N ILE A 224 -17.09 7.58 17.22
CA ILE A 224 -17.26 7.88 18.66
C ILE A 224 -18.48 7.13 19.23
N ALA A 225 -19.60 7.09 18.50
CA ALA A 225 -20.78 6.36 18.92
C ALA A 225 -20.51 4.86 19.06
N GLU A 226 -19.82 4.26 18.07
CA GLU A 226 -19.44 2.85 18.07
C GLU A 226 -18.54 2.51 19.27
N VAL A 227 -17.48 3.28 19.50
CA VAL A 227 -16.57 3.06 20.64
C VAL A 227 -17.33 3.17 21.97
N LYS A 228 -18.24 4.14 22.10
CA LYS A 228 -19.09 4.27 23.29
C LYS A 228 -19.97 3.05 23.51
N ILE A 229 -20.62 2.55 22.47
CA ILE A 229 -21.48 1.36 22.54
C ILE A 229 -20.62 0.14 22.93
N MET A 230 -19.50 -0.09 22.24
CA MET A 230 -18.61 -1.21 22.49
C MET A 230 -18.10 -1.22 23.95
N VAL A 231 -17.61 -0.09 24.46
CA VAL A 231 -17.16 0.03 25.86
C VAL A 231 -18.31 -0.18 26.84
N THR A 232 -19.51 0.29 26.53
CA THR A 232 -20.69 0.08 27.38
C THR A 232 -21.07 -1.39 27.46
N GLN A 233 -21.06 -2.11 26.34
CA GLN A 233 -21.36 -3.55 26.32
C GLN A 233 -20.27 -4.38 27.00
N ILE A 234 -18.99 -4.05 26.79
CA ILE A 234 -17.87 -4.71 27.47
C ILE A 234 -18.00 -4.57 29.00
N LYS A 235 -18.45 -3.41 29.50
CA LYS A 235 -18.66 -3.18 30.95
C LYS A 235 -19.84 -3.93 31.54
N LYS A 236 -20.91 -4.18 30.76
CA LYS A 236 -22.07 -4.95 31.24
C LYS A 236 -21.72 -6.41 31.51
N GLY A 237 -20.73 -6.96 30.79
CA GLY A 237 -20.36 -8.37 30.88
C GLY A 237 -21.45 -9.29 30.28
N PRO A 238 -21.17 -10.59 30.17
CA PRO A 238 -22.18 -11.56 29.72
C PRO A 238 -23.30 -11.66 30.75
N GLU A 239 -24.55 -11.64 30.30
CA GLU A 239 -25.69 -11.94 31.17
C GLU A 239 -25.51 -13.35 31.74
N PRO A 240 -25.76 -13.56 33.05
CA PRO A 240 -25.69 -14.88 33.63
C PRO A 240 -26.68 -15.78 32.88
N ALA A 241 -26.21 -16.94 32.44
CA ALA A 241 -27.06 -17.94 31.81
C ALA A 241 -28.27 -18.19 32.72
N VAL A 242 -29.48 -17.92 32.22
CA VAL A 242 -30.72 -18.22 32.93
C VAL A 242 -30.73 -19.74 33.13
N ASN A 243 -30.43 -20.17 34.36
CA ASN A 243 -30.51 -21.57 34.75
C ASN A 243 -31.98 -22.02 34.67
N SER A 244 -32.39 -22.60 33.54
CA SER A 244 -33.69 -23.27 33.37
C SER A 244 -33.71 -24.64 34.05
N SER A 245 -33.36 -24.71 35.34
CA SER A 245 -33.36 -25.94 36.12
C SER A 245 -33.67 -25.67 37.59
N SER A 246 -34.91 -25.29 37.92
CA SER A 246 -35.54 -25.58 39.23
C SER A 246 -36.94 -24.96 39.30
N THR A 247 -37.92 -25.59 38.65
CA THR A 247 -39.31 -25.54 39.11
C THR A 247 -39.99 -26.77 38.53
N ASN A 248 -40.07 -27.84 39.31
CA ASN A 248 -41.13 -28.85 39.34
C ASN A 248 -40.71 -30.01 40.27
N THR A 249 -40.59 -29.71 41.56
CA THR A 249 -40.83 -30.67 42.63
C THR A 249 -41.42 -29.89 43.78
N GLU A 250 -42.49 -30.44 44.37
CA GLU A 250 -43.25 -29.99 45.54
C GLU A 250 -44.53 -29.19 45.25
N GLU A 251 -45.60 -29.92 44.90
CA GLU A 251 -46.86 -30.03 45.68
C GLU A 251 -47.34 -31.48 45.43
N GLY A 252 -47.65 -32.34 46.39
CA GLY A 252 -48.29 -32.12 47.70
C GLY A 252 -49.62 -32.84 47.66
#